data_AF-A0A376TFF1-F1
#
_entry.id   AF-A0A376TFF1-F1
#
_cell.length_a   1.000
_cell.length_b   1.000
_cell.length_c   1.000
_cell.angle_alpha   90.00
_cell.angle_beta   90.00
_cell.angle_gamma   90.00
#
_symmetry.space_group_name_H-M   'P 1'
#
loop_
_entity.id
_entity.type
_entity.pdbx_description
1 polymer ?
#
loop_
_entity_poly.entity_id
_entity_poly.type
_entity_poly.pdbx_seq_one_letter_code
_entity_poly.pdbx_strand_id
1 'polypeptide(L)' 'MDKFLRKISTLLVYLFLICNSISCAWASDMDDNASFKKGNNLFSSTFSGIEFTFDHYITLFTDTPYMQWY' A
#
# COMPACT_ATOMS: atom_id res chain seq x y z
N MET A 1 -4.89 -13.08 -38.38
CA MET A 1 -4.11 -12.18 -37.50
C MET A 1 -2.74 -12.81 -37.31
N ASP A 2 -1.69 -12.20 -37.87
CA ASP A 2 -0.35 -12.80 -37.91
C ASP A 2 0.18 -13.18 -36.51
N LYS A 3 0.94 -14.28 -36.43
CA LYS A 3 1.56 -14.75 -35.18
C LYS A 3 2.33 -13.63 -34.45
N PHE A 4 2.90 -12.70 -35.21
CA PHE A 4 3.59 -11.52 -34.70
C PHE A 4 2.66 -10.54 -33.99
N LEU A 5 1.54 -10.16 -34.63
CA LEU A 5 0.52 -9.28 -34.04
C LEU A 5 -0.07 -9.87 -32.76
N ARG A 6 -0.25 -11.20 -32.71
CA ARG A 6 -0.73 -11.88 -31.51
C ARG A 6 0.26 -11.77 -30.33
N LYS A 7 1.57 -11.90 -30.58
CA LYS A 7 2.60 -11.72 -29.53
C LYS A 7 2.66 -10.30 -29.00
N ILE A 8 2.57 -9.29 -29.87
CA ILE A 8 2.54 -7.88 -29.46
C ILE A 8 1.29 -7.59 -28.61
N SER A 9 0.13 -8.08 -29.04
CA SER A 9 -1.11 -7.93 -28.28
C SER A 9 -1.00 -8.57 -26.89
N THR A 10 -0.45 -9.78 -26.79
CA THR A 10 -0.21 -10.45 -25.52
C THR A 10 0.76 -9.67 -24.62
N LEU A 11 1.86 -9.14 -25.17
CA LEU A 11 2.81 -8.31 -24.43
C LEU A 11 2.13 -7.06 -23.84
N LEU A 12 1.33 -6.35 -24.64
CA LEU A 12 0.61 -5.15 -24.21
C LEU A 12 -0.38 -5.46 -23.08
N VAL A 13 -1.09 -6.58 -23.17
CA VAL A 13 -1.99 -7.04 -22.09
C VAL A 13 -1.23 -7.31 -20.81
N TYR A 14 -0.09 -8.00 -20.88
CA TYR A 14 0.73 -8.25 -19.69
C TYR A 14 1.31 -6.96 -19.09
N LEU A 15 1.78 -6.01 -19.92
CA LEU A 15 2.24 -4.72 -19.43
C LEU A 15 1.13 -3.94 -18.73
N PHE A 16 -0.08 -3.94 -19.31
CA PHE A 16 -1.25 -3.32 -18.68
C PHE A 16 -1.58 -3.96 -17.33
N LEU A 17 -1.55 -5.29 -17.25
CA LEU A 17 -1.79 -6.02 -16.01
C LEU A 17 -0.73 -5.73 -14.94
N ILE A 18 0.54 -5.63 -15.32
CA ILE A 18 1.63 -5.27 -14.41
C ILE A 18 1.45 -3.84 -13.87
N CYS A 19 1.14 -2.89 -14.76
CA CYS A 19 0.87 -1.52 -14.32
C CYS A 19 -0.33 -1.47 -13.36
N ASN A 20 -1.40 -2.21 -13.68
CA ASN A 20 -2.58 -2.29 -12.82
C ASN A 20 -2.25 -2.91 -11.46
N SER A 21 -1.47 -4.00 -11.41
CA SER A 21 -1.09 -4.63 -10.15
C SER A 21 -0.22 -3.71 -9.29
N ILE A 22 0.71 -2.95 -9.90
CA ILE A 22 1.54 -1.97 -9.18
C ILE A 22 0.66 -0.84 -8.63
N SER A 23 -0.30 -0.32 -9.42
CA SER A 23 -1.22 0.71 -8.94
C SER A 23 -2.09 0.25 -7.77
N CYS A 24 -2.55 -1.01 -7.78
CA CYS A 24 -3.28 -1.59 -6.65
C CYS A 24 -2.39 -1.77 -5.42
N ALA A 25 -1.17 -2.29 -5.59
CA ALA A 25 -0.22 -2.50 -4.50
C ALA A 25 0.23 -1.18 -3.86
N TRP A 26 0.31 -0.10 -4.62
CA TRP A 26 0.69 1.21 -4.10
C TRP A 26 -0.21 1.68 -2.94
N ALA A 27 -1.53 1.45 -3.05
CA ALA A 27 -2.45 1.86 -2.00
C ALA A 27 -2.22 1.08 -0.70
N SER A 28 -2.04 -0.25 -0.78
CA SER A 28 -1.73 -1.08 0.39
C SER A 28 -0.36 -0.76 0.99
N ASP A 29 0.65 -0.55 0.15
CA ASP A 29 2.01 -0.22 0.60
C ASP A 29 2.04 1.16 1.31
N MET A 30 1.14 2.09 0.94
CA MET A 30 1.03 3.38 1.62
C MET A 30 0.43 3.24 3.02
N ASP A 31 -0.62 2.43 3.18
CA ASP A 31 -1.25 2.21 4.48
C ASP A 31 -0.30 1.48 5.43
N ASP A 32 0.41 0.46 4.94
CA ASP A 32 1.41 -0.27 5.73
C ASP A 32 2.57 0.66 6.13
N ASN A 33 3.14 1.43 5.20
CA ASN A 33 4.21 2.37 5.58
C ASN A 33 3.72 3.51 6.48
N ALA A 34 2.44 3.89 6.40
CA ALA A 34 1.86 4.90 7.28
C ALA A 34 1.70 4.38 8.71
N SER A 35 1.30 3.13 8.90
CA SER A 35 1.08 2.52 10.22
C SER A 35 2.37 2.34 11.02
N PHE A 36 3.51 2.18 10.35
CA PHE A 36 4.82 2.03 11.00
C PHE A 36 5.58 3.34 11.21
N LYS A 37 5.03 4.50 10.80
CA LYS A 37 5.70 5.78 11.01
C LYS A 37 5.53 6.29 12.42
N LYS A 38 6.55 7.03 12.87
CA LYS A 38 6.56 7.65 14.19
C LYS A 38 5.57 8.81 14.26
N GLY A 39 4.59 8.69 15.17
CA GLY A 39 3.58 9.71 15.42
C GLY A 39 2.27 9.11 15.91
N ASN A 40 1.44 9.93 16.54
CA ASN A 40 0.14 9.51 17.08
C ASN A 40 -1.03 9.92 16.18
N ASN A 41 -0.75 10.33 14.94
CA ASN A 41 -1.75 10.78 13.99
C ASN A 41 -2.14 9.63 13.05
N LEU A 42 -3.45 9.45 12.86
CA LEU A 42 -4.04 8.46 11.94
C LEU A 42 -3.81 8.77 10.44
N PHE A 43 -3.19 9.91 10.13
CA PHE A 43 -2.99 10.39 8.76
C PHE A 43 -1.50 10.64 8.53
N SER A 44 -0.87 9.80 7.70
CA SER A 44 0.51 10.00 7.23
C SER A 44 0.50 10.84 5.95
N SER A 45 1.17 11.99 5.97
CA SER A 45 1.21 12.93 4.84
C SER A 45 2.47 12.81 3.97
N THR A 46 3.42 11.94 4.32
CA THR A 46 4.76 11.99 3.71
C THR A 46 5.36 10.60 3.54
N PHE A 47 5.84 10.27 2.34
CA PHE A 47 6.55 9.00 2.07
C PHE A 47 8.03 9.03 2.52
N SER A 48 8.59 10.21 2.81
CA SER A 48 9.98 10.36 3.25
C SER A 48 10.18 10.06 4.74
N GLY A 49 11.35 9.53 5.08
CA GLY A 49 11.74 9.11 6.44
C GLY A 49 11.64 7.60 6.61
N ILE A 50 12.79 6.94 6.75
CA ILE A 50 12.91 5.53 7.13
C ILE A 50 12.90 5.49 8.66
N GLU A 51 11.74 5.74 9.25
CA GLU A 51 11.54 5.56 10.69
C GLU A 51 10.43 4.54 10.88
N PHE A 52 10.80 3.40 11.48
CA PHE A 52 9.92 2.28 11.74
C PHE A 52 9.70 2.17 13.25
N THR A 53 8.46 2.31 13.69
CA THR A 53 8.04 2.16 15.09
C THR A 53 6.69 1.46 15.18
N PHE A 54 6.44 0.83 16.33
CA PHE A 54 5.15 0.22 16.66
C PHE A 54 4.28 1.11 17.57
N ASP A 55 4.70 2.35 17.82
CA ASP A 55 3.99 3.27 18.71
C ASP A 55 2.51 3.42 18.32
N HIS A 56 2.20 3.43 17.02
CA HIS A 56 0.83 3.52 16.52
C HIS A 56 -0.05 2.35 16.98
N TYR A 57 0.47 1.12 16.89
CA TYR A 57 -0.26 -0.08 17.33
C TYR A 57 -0.42 -0.11 18.85
N ILE A 58 0.59 0.35 19.59
CA ILE A 58 0.51 0.44 21.05
C ILE A 58 -0.61 1.42 21.44
N THR A 59 -0.63 2.64 20.91
CA THR A 59 -1.72 3.60 21.16
C THR A 59 -3.09 3.03 20.78
N LEU A 60 -3.19 2.34 19.64
CA LEU A 60 -4.45 1.75 19.19
C LEU A 60 -5.01 0.76 20.23
N PHE A 61 -4.16 -0.06 20.84
CA PHE A 61 -4.58 -1.05 21.82
C PHE A 61 -4.70 -0.52 23.26
N THR A 62 -3.98 0.53 23.63
CA THR A 62 -3.96 1.05 25.02
C THR A 62 -4.82 2.28 25.23
N ASP A 63 -4.83 3.21 24.25
CA ASP A 63 -5.33 4.57 24.44
C ASP A 63 -6.60 4.86 23.62
N THR A 64 -6.99 3.94 22.74
CA THR A 64 -8.25 4.04 21.97
C THR A 64 -9.20 2.90 22.33
N PRO A 65 -10.53 3.12 22.32
CA PRO A 65 -11.52 2.07 22.55
C PRO A 65 -11.65 1.12 21.35
N TYR A 66 -10.55 0.77 20.68
CA TYR A 66 -10.54 -0.05 19.47
C TYR A 66 -11.20 -1.41 19.68
N MET A 67 -10.95 -2.03 20.84
CA MET A 67 -11.57 -3.31 21.23
C MET A 67 -13.10 -3.22 21.48
N GLN A 68 -13.67 -2.02 21.57
CA GLN A 68 -15.12 -1.84 21.71
C GLN A 68 -15.82 -1.66 20.36
N TRP A 69 -15.06 -1.41 19.29
CA TRP A 69 -15.58 -1.20 17.94
C TRP A 69 -15.58 -2.48 17.08
N TYR A 70 -14.96 -3.55 17.59
CA TYR A 70 -14.91 -4.89 17.00
C TYR A 70 -15.81 -5.84 17.78
#